data_AF-A0A7C5KJ85-F1
#
_entry.id   AF-A0A7C5KJ85-F1
#
_cell.length_a   1.000
_cell.length_b   1.000
_cell.length_c   1.000
_cell.angle_alpha   90.00
_cell.angle_beta   90.00
_cell.angle_gamma   90.00
#
_symmetry.space_group_name_H-M   'P 1'
#
loop_
_entity.id
_entity.type
_entity.pdbx_description
1 polymer ?
#
loop_
_entity_poly.entity_id
_entity_poly.type
_entity_poly.pdbx_seq_one_letter_code
_entity_poly.pdbx_strand_id
1 'polypeptide(L)'
;MANCPGKTFGKGPSRVRIISFSPRVSLERTKCLRLFMAPVLEMEDEPSTMGFFSRRFLETRTEMEWMPWIVAPLVGAIIGYVTNTIAIAMLFRPHLPKKFGFFQLQGLIPKRQKDLARKIGEVVGNHLLDHKDLMAAFESMDLEDALGDLLSKGLGEKIAELQTMPLIGAFLTPDRIQGLKDGIVRSILKRRERLFQALEGQLEKNLDVSGIVETKVAAFPSRELEALILGVARRELRAIEIWGALLGALIGLLQAGLLQVLR
;
A
#
# COMPACT_ATOMS: atom_id res chain seq x y z
N MET A 1 -9.81 50.23 -26.32
CA MET A 1 -9.39 51.31 -25.39
C MET A 1 -9.11 50.63 -24.06
N ALA A 2 -7.84 50.34 -23.78
CA ALA A 2 -7.01 51.04 -22.78
C ALA A 2 -7.46 50.67 -21.35
N ASN A 3 -6.64 50.25 -20.39
CA ASN A 3 -5.23 50.52 -20.17
C ASN A 3 -4.75 49.61 -19.01
N CYS A 4 -3.52 49.11 -19.08
CA CYS A 4 -2.77 48.63 -17.91
C CYS A 4 -1.78 49.73 -17.49
N PRO A 5 -1.61 49.94 -16.18
CA PRO A 5 -0.27 50.12 -15.61
C PRO A 5 -0.13 49.28 -14.32
N GLY A 6 1.01 48.75 -13.86
CA GLY A 6 2.40 48.97 -14.19
C GLY A 6 3.22 49.20 -12.90
N LYS A 7 3.84 48.13 -12.35
CA LYS A 7 5.04 48.06 -11.44
C LYS A 7 4.87 48.68 -10.01
N THR A 8 5.57 48.32 -8.91
CA THR A 8 6.93 47.80 -8.62
C THR A 8 7.03 47.13 -7.23
N PHE A 9 7.89 46.10 -7.12
CA PHE A 9 8.78 45.67 -6.01
C PHE A 9 8.56 46.13 -4.54
N GLY A 10 8.62 45.15 -3.61
CA GLY A 10 8.87 45.38 -2.19
C GLY A 10 9.11 44.09 -1.40
N LYS A 11 10.29 43.98 -0.80
CA LYS A 11 10.83 42.86 0.01
C LYS A 11 9.92 42.45 1.19
N GLY A 12 10.08 41.21 1.68
CA GLY A 12 9.44 40.67 2.89
C GLY A 12 9.69 41.49 4.17
N PRO A 13 9.07 41.16 5.32
CA PRO A 13 9.21 39.82 5.91
C PRO A 13 7.90 39.22 6.47
N SER A 14 7.94 37.89 6.65
CA SER A 14 7.21 37.05 7.60
C SER A 14 6.14 37.73 8.45
N ARG A 15 4.86 37.50 8.10
CA ARG A 15 3.75 37.63 9.05
C ARG A 15 2.63 36.67 8.68
N VAL A 16 2.48 35.64 9.51
CA VAL A 16 1.36 34.71 9.55
C VAL A 16 0.07 35.53 9.58
N ARG A 17 -0.70 35.46 8.50
CA ARG A 17 -2.03 36.09 8.42
C ARG A 17 -3.05 34.99 8.64
N ILE A 18 -3.55 34.92 9.87
CA ILE A 18 -4.76 34.19 10.25
C ILE A 18 -5.88 34.77 9.39
N ILE A 19 -6.28 34.04 8.34
CA ILE A 19 -7.48 34.38 7.58
C ILE A 19 -8.67 33.85 8.38
N SER A 20 -9.34 34.79 9.04
CA SER A 20 -10.69 34.60 9.56
C SER A 20 -11.62 34.25 8.39
N PHE A 21 -11.93 32.97 8.22
CA PHE A 21 -12.99 32.54 7.31
C PHE A 21 -14.29 32.44 8.11
N SER A 22 -15.19 33.39 7.84
CA SER A 22 -16.57 33.41 8.31
C SER A 22 -17.28 32.09 7.96
N PRO A 23 -18.01 31.45 8.88
CA PRO A 23 -18.77 30.24 8.57
C PRO A 23 -20.12 30.67 8.02
N ARG A 24 -20.23 30.74 6.69
CA ARG A 24 -21.53 30.78 6.02
C ARG A 24 -21.50 29.87 4.79
N VAL A 25 -21.46 28.56 5.05
CA VAL A 25 -21.79 27.53 4.07
C VAL A 25 -22.99 26.75 4.59
N SER A 26 -24.11 27.08 3.96
CA SER A 26 -25.39 26.40 3.84
C SER A 26 -25.57 25.07 4.58
N LEU A 27 -26.56 25.10 5.47
CA LEU A 27 -27.10 24.03 6.29
C LEU A 27 -27.91 23.02 5.44
N GLU A 28 -27.27 22.33 4.50
CA GLU A 28 -27.94 21.37 3.58
C GLU A 28 -27.06 20.11 3.33
N ARG A 29 -26.23 19.71 4.31
CA ARG A 29 -25.41 18.47 4.22
C ARG A 29 -25.39 17.60 5.47
N THR A 30 -26.32 17.79 6.39
CA THR A 30 -26.50 16.93 7.58
C THR A 30 -27.51 15.80 7.38
N LYS A 31 -28.14 15.69 6.20
CA LYS A 31 -29.07 14.58 5.88
C LYS A 31 -28.39 13.33 5.29
N CYS A 32 -27.25 13.45 4.60
CA CYS A 32 -26.59 12.28 4.00
C CYS A 32 -25.73 11.46 4.96
N LEU A 33 -25.21 12.05 6.05
CA LEU A 33 -24.38 11.31 7.00
C LEU A 33 -25.20 10.42 7.95
N ARG A 34 -26.51 10.67 8.05
CA ARG A 34 -27.46 9.80 8.76
C ARG A 34 -27.95 8.61 7.92
N LEU A 35 -27.67 8.61 6.61
CA LEU A 35 -28.11 7.55 5.68
C LEU A 35 -27.13 6.37 5.55
N PHE A 36 -25.89 6.52 6.03
CA PHE A 36 -24.84 5.50 5.86
C PHE A 36 -24.52 4.71 7.16
N MET A 37 -25.01 5.17 8.31
CA MET A 37 -24.93 4.45 9.60
C MET A 37 -26.27 3.86 10.05
N ALA A 38 -27.32 3.94 9.22
CA ALA A 38 -28.65 3.43 9.54
C ALA A 38 -28.81 1.89 9.54
N PRO A 39 -28.14 1.07 8.69
CA PRO A 39 -28.58 -0.32 8.53
C PRO A 39 -28.02 -1.30 9.57
N VAL A 40 -27.52 -0.82 10.72
CA VAL A 40 -27.03 -1.70 11.82
C VAL A 40 -27.75 -1.44 13.15
N LEU A 41 -28.53 -0.36 13.28
CA LEU A 41 -29.22 0.03 14.51
C LEU A 41 -30.76 0.12 14.41
N GLU A 42 -31.36 -0.25 13.28
CA GLU A 42 -32.82 -0.33 13.08
C GLU A 42 -33.29 -1.79 12.97
N MET A 43 -33.06 -2.57 14.04
CA MET A 43 -33.79 -3.83 14.29
C MET A 43 -34.43 -3.83 15.68
N GLU A 44 -34.96 -2.69 16.11
CA GLU A 44 -35.93 -2.60 17.21
C GLU A 44 -37.06 -1.63 16.83
N ASP A 45 -38.28 -2.19 16.83
CA ASP A 45 -39.62 -1.59 16.85
C ASP A 45 -40.07 -0.57 15.77
N GLU A 46 -40.96 -1.04 14.88
CA GLU A 46 -42.20 -0.30 14.56
C GLU A 46 -43.35 -1.32 14.31
N PRO A 47 -44.44 -1.25 15.09
CA PRO A 47 -45.58 -2.16 15.01
C PRO A 47 -46.54 -1.73 13.88
N SER A 48 -47.44 -2.63 13.49
CA SER A 48 -48.65 -2.33 12.70
C SER A 48 -48.56 -2.29 11.16
N THR A 49 -48.26 -3.44 10.53
CA THR A 49 -49.00 -3.85 9.32
C THR A 49 -49.27 -5.36 9.29
N MET A 50 -50.54 -5.70 9.45
CA MET A 50 -51.23 -6.87 8.87
C MET A 50 -50.76 -8.27 9.33
N GLY A 51 -51.20 -8.79 10.47
CA GLY A 51 -52.63 -8.99 10.78
C GLY A 51 -53.24 -10.24 10.13
N PHE A 52 -52.57 -10.89 9.16
CA PHE A 52 -53.07 -12.11 8.52
C PHE A 52 -52.15 -13.32 8.69
N PHE A 53 -50.83 -13.11 8.70
CA PHE A 53 -49.86 -14.20 8.87
C PHE A 53 -49.70 -14.67 10.32
N SER A 54 -50.00 -13.79 11.29
CA SER A 54 -49.82 -14.06 12.73
C SER A 54 -50.86 -15.03 13.30
N ARG A 55 -52.11 -15.02 12.81
CA ARG A 55 -53.17 -15.91 13.36
C ARG A 55 -53.03 -17.37 12.94
N ARG A 56 -52.43 -17.66 11.78
CA ARG A 56 -52.20 -19.05 11.31
C ARG A 56 -50.95 -19.69 11.94
N PHE A 57 -50.02 -18.87 12.43
CA PHE A 57 -48.79 -19.34 13.06
C PHE A 57 -48.95 -19.62 14.57
N LEU A 58 -50.06 -19.15 15.18
CA LEU A 58 -50.36 -19.33 16.61
C LEU A 58 -51.05 -20.66 16.94
N GLU A 59 -51.36 -21.49 15.95
CA GLU A 59 -52.09 -22.76 16.12
C GLU A 59 -51.19 -24.00 16.07
N THR A 60 -49.87 -23.82 16.17
CA THR A 60 -48.90 -24.90 16.38
C THR A 60 -48.29 -24.77 17.77
N ARG A 61 -49.14 -24.81 18.80
CA ARG A 61 -48.72 -25.00 20.18
C ARG A 61 -48.42 -26.49 20.38
N THR A 62 -47.33 -26.81 21.11
CA THR A 62 -46.80 -28.14 21.52
C THR A 62 -45.91 -28.80 20.44
N GLU A 63 -44.61 -29.11 20.60
CA GLU A 63 -43.87 -29.80 21.68
C GLU A 63 -42.32 -29.55 21.60
N MET A 64 -41.82 -28.32 21.41
CA MET A 64 -40.36 -28.10 21.40
C MET A 64 -39.97 -26.75 22.03
N GLU A 65 -40.14 -26.62 23.34
CA GLU A 65 -39.66 -25.46 24.14
C GLU A 65 -38.15 -25.18 23.94
N TRP A 66 -37.39 -26.21 23.57
CA TRP A 66 -35.95 -26.15 23.30
C TRP A 66 -35.60 -25.76 21.86
N MET A 67 -36.56 -25.78 20.93
CA MET A 67 -36.29 -25.46 19.51
C MET A 67 -35.69 -24.06 19.32
N PRO A 68 -36.21 -22.99 19.96
CA PRO A 68 -35.67 -21.64 19.76
C PRO A 68 -34.22 -21.52 20.22
N TRP A 69 -33.85 -22.23 21.30
CA TRP A 69 -32.51 -22.23 21.89
C TRP A 69 -31.45 -22.86 21.00
N ILE A 70 -31.83 -23.70 20.03
CA ILE A 70 -30.90 -24.33 19.09
C ILE A 70 -31.02 -23.68 17.71
N VAL A 71 -32.24 -23.45 17.24
CA VAL A 71 -32.49 -22.94 15.88
C VAL A 71 -32.03 -21.49 15.75
N ALA A 72 -32.33 -20.62 16.72
CA ALA A 72 -31.97 -19.20 16.59
C ALA A 72 -30.45 -18.97 16.56
N PRO A 73 -29.64 -19.57 17.46
CA PRO A 73 -28.17 -19.47 17.37
C PRO A 73 -27.60 -20.10 16.10
N LEU A 74 -28.13 -21.25 15.67
CA LEU A 74 -27.64 -21.91 14.47
C LEU A 74 -27.88 -21.07 13.21
N VAL A 75 -29.08 -20.52 13.06
CA VAL A 75 -29.43 -19.63 11.94
C VAL A 75 -28.58 -18.36 12.01
N GLY A 76 -28.43 -17.76 13.18
CA GLY A 76 -27.57 -16.60 13.38
C GLY A 76 -26.11 -16.87 13.00
N ALA A 77 -25.55 -18.02 13.41
CA ALA A 77 -24.20 -18.42 13.05
C ALA A 77 -24.02 -18.62 11.54
N ILE A 78 -24.98 -19.27 10.89
CA ILE A 78 -24.96 -19.47 9.43
C ILE A 78 -25.00 -18.13 8.70
N ILE A 79 -25.91 -17.23 9.10
CA ILE A 79 -26.02 -15.89 8.48
C ILE A 79 -24.72 -15.11 8.71
N GLY A 80 -24.17 -15.13 9.92
CA GLY A 80 -22.91 -14.46 10.26
C GLY A 80 -21.74 -14.98 9.42
N TYR A 81 -21.62 -16.30 9.29
CA TYR A 81 -20.58 -16.94 8.47
C TYR A 81 -20.72 -16.60 6.98
N VAL A 82 -21.91 -16.79 6.42
CA VAL A 82 -22.18 -16.59 4.99
C VAL A 82 -22.01 -15.12 4.61
N THR A 83 -22.56 -14.21 5.41
CA THR A 83 -22.46 -12.77 5.15
C THR A 83 -21.02 -12.29 5.21
N ASN A 84 -20.24 -12.74 6.20
CA ASN A 84 -18.86 -12.30 6.33
C ASN A 84 -17.98 -12.87 5.20
N THR A 85 -18.22 -14.11 4.78
CA THR A 85 -17.53 -14.72 3.63
C THR A 85 -17.84 -13.93 2.34
N ILE A 86 -19.09 -13.52 2.13
CA ILE A 86 -19.50 -12.69 0.98
C ILE A 86 -18.85 -11.29 1.06
N ALA A 87 -18.81 -10.66 2.24
CA ALA A 87 -18.20 -9.35 2.42
C ALA A 87 -16.71 -9.37 2.08
N ILE A 88 -15.99 -10.39 2.53
CA ILE A 88 -14.57 -10.58 2.18
C ILE A 88 -14.43 -10.77 0.67
N ALA A 89 -15.25 -11.62 0.05
CA ALA A 89 -15.23 -11.81 -1.39
C ALA A 89 -15.50 -10.49 -2.16
N MET A 90 -16.38 -9.64 -1.63
CA MET A 90 -16.75 -8.34 -2.20
C MET A 90 -15.60 -7.31 -2.15
N LEU A 91 -14.65 -7.43 -1.22
CA LEU A 91 -13.48 -6.55 -1.18
C LEU A 91 -12.55 -6.76 -2.39
N PHE A 92 -12.43 -8.01 -2.84
CA PHE A 92 -11.51 -8.42 -3.91
C PHE A 92 -12.19 -8.55 -5.29
N ARG A 93 -13.45 -8.99 -5.33
CA ARG A 93 -14.25 -9.19 -6.56
C ARG A 93 -15.49 -8.29 -6.52
N PRO A 94 -15.97 -7.75 -7.65
CA PRO A 94 -15.52 -7.94 -9.03
C PRO A 94 -14.37 -6.99 -9.42
N HIS A 95 -13.41 -7.48 -10.20
CA HIS A 95 -12.24 -6.70 -10.64
C HIS A 95 -12.60 -5.55 -11.58
N LEU A 96 -13.61 -5.77 -12.42
CA LEU A 96 -14.13 -4.76 -13.35
C LEU A 96 -15.42 -4.18 -12.80
N PRO A 97 -15.64 -2.87 -12.95
CA PRO A 97 -16.87 -2.22 -12.51
C PRO A 97 -18.06 -2.80 -13.27
N LYS A 98 -18.96 -3.46 -12.55
CA LYS A 98 -20.25 -3.92 -13.09
C LYS A 98 -21.31 -2.88 -12.76
N LYS A 99 -21.96 -2.33 -13.79
CA LYS A 99 -23.10 -1.43 -13.61
C LYS A 99 -24.35 -2.26 -13.33
N PHE A 100 -24.95 -2.06 -12.15
CA PHE A 100 -26.23 -2.66 -11.78
C PHE A 100 -27.23 -1.53 -11.54
N GLY A 101 -27.92 -1.10 -12.60
CA GLY A 101 -28.81 0.06 -12.55
C GLY A 101 -28.10 1.36 -12.13
N PHE A 102 -28.51 1.93 -10.98
CA PHE A 102 -27.96 3.17 -10.42
C PHE A 102 -26.64 2.98 -9.63
N PHE A 103 -26.25 1.73 -9.35
CA PHE A 103 -25.07 1.42 -8.54
C PHE A 103 -23.96 0.76 -9.37
N GLN A 104 -22.70 1.08 -9.05
CA GLN A 104 -21.52 0.47 -9.68
C GLN A 104 -20.84 -0.46 -8.67
N LEU A 105 -20.94 -1.76 -8.92
CA LEU A 105 -20.32 -2.77 -8.08
C LEU A 105 -18.90 -3.04 -8.54
N GLN A 106 -17.92 -2.73 -7.69
CA GLN A 106 -16.51 -3.02 -7.91
C GLN A 106 -15.87 -3.34 -6.57
N GLY A 107 -14.95 -4.31 -6.56
CA GLY A 107 -14.16 -4.60 -5.37
C GLY A 107 -13.38 -3.37 -4.91
N LEU A 108 -13.31 -3.15 -3.60
CA LEU A 108 -12.67 -1.96 -3.03
C LEU A 108 -11.17 -1.92 -3.31
N ILE A 109 -10.48 -3.08 -3.25
CA ILE A 109 -9.04 -3.17 -3.46
C ILE A 109 -8.65 -2.93 -4.92
N PRO A 110 -9.26 -3.61 -5.92
CA PRO A 110 -9.00 -3.30 -7.34
C PRO A 110 -9.26 -1.82 -7.68
N LYS A 111 -10.30 -1.22 -7.08
CA LYS A 111 -10.65 0.20 -7.32
C LYS A 111 -9.58 1.17 -6.82
N ARG A 112 -8.87 0.86 -5.74
CA ARG A 112 -7.83 1.70 -5.13
C ARG A 112 -6.40 1.23 -5.42
N GLN A 113 -6.21 0.31 -6.36
CA GLN A 113 -4.90 -0.25 -6.69
C GLN A 113 -3.86 0.83 -7.05
N LYS A 114 -4.25 1.85 -7.83
CA LYS A 114 -3.34 2.95 -8.19
C LYS A 114 -2.87 3.75 -6.98
N ASP A 115 -3.79 4.04 -6.06
CA ASP A 115 -3.45 4.75 -4.81
C ASP A 115 -2.52 3.91 -3.92
N LEU A 116 -2.75 2.60 -3.87
CA LEU A 116 -1.88 1.66 -3.15
C LEU A 116 -0.49 1.60 -3.77
N ALA A 117 -0.40 1.49 -5.11
CA ALA A 117 0.87 1.46 -5.83
C ALA A 117 1.71 2.72 -5.57
N ARG A 118 1.07 3.89 -5.65
CA ARG A 118 1.73 5.18 -5.37
C ARG A 118 2.24 5.27 -3.92
N LYS A 119 1.40 4.91 -2.94
CA LYS A 119 1.81 4.94 -1.53
C LYS A 119 2.91 3.94 -1.20
N ILE A 120 2.85 2.73 -1.77
CA ILE A 120 3.91 1.74 -1.61
C ILE A 120 5.20 2.23 -2.26
N GLY A 121 5.12 2.78 -3.47
CA GLY A 121 6.27 3.38 -4.16
C GLY A 121 6.91 4.51 -3.35
N GLU A 122 6.11 5.40 -2.75
CA GLU A 122 6.59 6.49 -1.89
C GLU A 122 7.31 5.95 -0.64
N VAL A 123 6.72 4.97 0.05
CA VAL A 123 7.32 4.37 1.25
C VAL A 123 8.61 3.61 0.91
N VAL A 124 8.61 2.80 -0.15
CA VAL A 124 9.80 2.03 -0.57
C VAL A 124 10.90 2.96 -1.07
N GLY A 125 10.56 3.95 -1.89
CA GLY A 125 11.51 4.92 -2.42
C GLY A 125 12.17 5.76 -1.33
N ASN A 126 11.41 6.16 -0.31
CA ASN A 126 11.92 7.02 0.76
C ASN A 126 12.63 6.28 1.90
N HIS A 127 12.34 4.99 2.12
CA HIS A 127 12.87 4.24 3.28
C HIS A 127 13.73 3.02 2.98
N LEU A 128 13.67 2.43 1.78
CA LEU A 128 14.44 1.23 1.47
C LEU A 128 15.61 1.49 0.52
N LEU A 129 15.57 2.57 -0.26
CA LEU A 129 16.58 2.92 -1.24
C LEU A 129 16.84 4.44 -1.25
N ASP A 130 17.07 5.01 -0.05
CA ASP A 130 17.52 6.39 0.06
C ASP A 130 18.96 6.49 -0.47
N HIS A 131 19.22 7.54 -1.25
CA HIS A 131 20.53 7.91 -1.79
C HIS A 131 21.61 7.91 -0.70
N LYS A 132 21.24 8.32 0.53
CA LYS A 132 22.14 8.36 1.68
C LYS A 132 22.62 6.97 2.10
N ASP A 133 21.72 6.00 2.15
CA ASP A 133 22.04 4.63 2.54
C ASP A 133 22.91 3.95 1.46
N LEU A 134 22.66 4.26 0.18
CA LEU A 134 23.51 3.79 -0.92
C LEU A 134 24.92 4.37 -0.82
N MET A 135 25.05 5.68 -0.55
CA MET A 135 26.37 6.31 -0.40
C MET A 135 27.13 5.77 0.82
N ALA A 136 26.45 5.57 1.95
CA ALA A 136 27.04 4.96 3.14
C ALA A 136 27.49 3.51 2.88
N ALA A 137 26.70 2.73 2.13
CA ALA A 137 27.09 1.38 1.74
C ALA A 137 28.33 1.37 0.83
N PHE A 138 28.42 2.27 -0.15
CA PHE A 138 29.60 2.41 -1.00
C PHE A 138 30.84 2.89 -0.23
N GLU A 139 30.68 3.76 0.77
CA GLU A 139 31.79 4.19 1.64
C GLU A 139 32.33 3.04 2.49
N SER A 140 31.45 2.11 2.90
CA SER A 140 31.85 0.93 3.68
C SER A 140 32.53 -0.18 2.85
N MET A 141 32.45 -0.13 1.51
CA MET A 141 33.14 -1.07 0.65
C MET A 141 34.61 -0.67 0.47
N ASP A 142 35.52 -1.64 0.59
CA ASP A 142 36.94 -1.42 0.36
C ASP A 142 37.22 -1.24 -1.14
N LEU A 143 37.02 -0.01 -1.61
CA LEU A 143 37.23 0.40 -2.99
C LEU A 143 38.69 0.19 -3.42
N GLU A 144 39.66 0.20 -2.50
CA GLU A 144 41.08 0.04 -2.84
C GLU A 144 41.37 -1.35 -3.37
N ASP A 145 40.91 -2.38 -2.66
CA ASP A 145 41.07 -3.78 -3.07
C ASP A 145 40.29 -4.09 -4.35
N ALA A 146 39.04 -3.63 -4.44
CA ALA A 146 38.21 -3.87 -5.62
C ALA A 146 38.79 -3.23 -6.89
N LEU A 147 39.32 -2.00 -6.79
CA LEU A 147 39.94 -1.32 -7.92
C LEU A 147 41.32 -1.91 -8.24
N GLY A 148 42.08 -2.28 -7.21
CA GLY A 148 43.37 -2.94 -7.33
C GLY A 148 43.26 -4.24 -8.13
N ASP A 149 42.26 -5.07 -7.82
CA ASP A 149 42.00 -6.32 -8.53
C ASP A 149 41.49 -6.13 -9.96
N LEU A 150 40.59 -5.16 -10.17
CA LEU A 150 40.05 -4.89 -11.51
C LEU A 150 41.13 -4.32 -12.45
N LEU A 151 41.97 -3.42 -11.93
CA LEU A 151 43.11 -2.87 -12.66
C LEU A 151 44.22 -3.91 -12.82
N SER A 152 44.46 -4.77 -11.83
CA SER A 152 45.50 -5.80 -11.93
C SER A 152 45.19 -6.80 -13.04
N LYS A 153 43.92 -7.21 -13.18
CA LYS A 153 43.42 -8.07 -14.27
C LYS A 153 43.35 -7.33 -15.61
N GLY A 154 42.67 -6.18 -15.66
CA GLY A 154 42.43 -5.45 -16.91
C GLY A 154 43.68 -4.84 -17.54
N LEU A 155 44.55 -4.23 -16.73
CA LEU A 155 45.86 -3.76 -17.20
C LEU A 155 46.86 -4.92 -17.33
N GLY A 156 46.74 -5.98 -16.52
CA GLY A 156 47.62 -7.15 -16.60
C GLY A 156 47.60 -7.82 -17.97
N GLU A 157 46.41 -8.12 -18.50
CA GLU A 157 46.27 -8.74 -19.83
C GLU A 157 46.76 -7.83 -20.95
N LYS A 158 46.31 -6.57 -20.96
CA LYS A 158 46.71 -5.56 -21.96
C LYS A 158 48.21 -5.29 -21.97
N ILE A 159 48.85 -5.32 -20.81
CA ILE A 159 50.28 -5.07 -20.67
C ILE A 159 51.10 -6.31 -21.04
N ALA A 160 50.63 -7.51 -20.69
CA ALA A 160 51.28 -8.76 -21.12
C ALA A 160 51.31 -8.88 -22.65
N GLU A 161 50.24 -8.45 -23.32
CA GLU A 161 50.19 -8.36 -24.79
C GLU A 161 51.22 -7.36 -25.34
N LEU A 162 51.31 -6.16 -24.76
CA LEU A 162 52.28 -5.13 -25.17
C LEU A 162 53.75 -5.47 -24.87
N GLN A 163 54.01 -6.33 -23.88
CA GLN A 163 55.35 -6.82 -23.56
C GLN A 163 55.94 -7.72 -24.66
N THR A 164 55.11 -8.31 -25.51
CA THR A 164 55.58 -9.13 -26.64
C THR A 164 56.19 -8.30 -27.76
N MET A 165 56.03 -6.96 -27.75
CA MET A 165 56.57 -6.07 -28.77
C MET A 165 58.01 -5.61 -28.42
N PRO A 166 59.00 -5.80 -29.32
CA PRO A 166 60.42 -5.54 -29.04
C PRO A 166 60.75 -4.10 -28.62
N LEU A 167 60.00 -3.10 -29.11
CA LEU A 167 60.24 -1.68 -28.80
C LEU A 167 59.62 -1.23 -27.47
N ILE A 168 58.49 -1.83 -27.08
CA ILE A 168 57.67 -1.35 -25.97
C ILE A 168 57.93 -2.20 -24.71
N GLY A 169 58.17 -3.50 -24.87
CA GLY A 169 58.47 -4.42 -23.76
C GLY A 169 59.75 -4.05 -23.00
N ALA A 170 60.76 -3.48 -23.67
CA ALA A 170 61.99 -3.03 -23.02
C ALA A 170 61.77 -1.86 -22.03
N PHE A 171 60.72 -1.06 -22.22
CA PHE A 171 60.37 0.07 -21.36
C PHE A 171 59.37 -0.32 -20.25
N LEU A 172 58.61 -1.41 -20.46
CA LEU A 172 57.58 -1.92 -19.56
C LEU A 172 58.11 -3.07 -18.69
N THR A 173 59.05 -2.72 -17.80
CA THR A 173 59.53 -3.62 -16.74
C THR A 173 58.41 -3.89 -15.72
N PRO A 174 58.30 -5.10 -15.12
CA PRO A 174 57.28 -5.43 -14.12
C PRO A 174 57.16 -4.39 -12.98
N ASP A 175 58.29 -3.86 -12.48
CA ASP A 175 58.28 -2.83 -11.42
C ASP A 175 57.65 -1.50 -11.87
N ARG A 176 57.85 -1.10 -13.13
CA ARG A 176 57.26 0.12 -13.72
C ARG A 176 55.76 -0.03 -13.89
N ILE A 177 55.31 -1.23 -14.26
CA ILE A 177 53.90 -1.56 -14.44
C ILE A 177 53.18 -1.51 -13.08
N GLN A 178 53.81 -2.06 -12.04
CA GLN A 178 53.25 -2.05 -10.70
C GLN A 178 53.17 -0.62 -10.14
N GLY A 179 54.22 0.19 -10.34
CA GLY A 179 54.19 1.62 -10.01
C GLY A 179 53.11 2.41 -10.76
N LEU A 180 52.80 2.04 -12.01
CA LEU A 180 51.71 2.63 -12.79
C LEU A 180 50.34 2.22 -12.24
N LYS A 181 50.14 0.93 -11.94
CA LYS A 181 48.91 0.41 -11.31
C LYS A 181 48.65 1.12 -9.99
N ASP A 182 49.64 1.15 -9.10
CA ASP A 182 49.51 1.79 -7.78
C ASP A 182 49.33 3.31 -7.90
N GLY A 183 49.96 3.93 -8.91
CA GLY A 183 49.79 5.35 -9.21
C GLY A 183 48.37 5.69 -9.66
N ILE A 184 47.75 4.83 -10.47
CA ILE A 184 46.35 4.96 -10.91
C ILE A 184 45.40 4.75 -9.73
N VAL A 185 45.58 3.67 -8.96
CA VAL A 185 44.76 3.37 -7.76
C VAL A 185 44.82 4.55 -6.79
N ARG A 186 46.02 5.01 -6.42
CA ARG A 186 46.20 6.16 -5.52
C ARG A 186 45.60 7.45 -6.07
N SER A 187 45.70 7.68 -7.38
CA SER A 187 45.11 8.88 -8.01
C SER A 187 43.58 8.87 -7.99
N ILE A 188 42.98 7.69 -8.10
CA ILE A 188 41.52 7.51 -8.00
C ILE A 188 41.07 7.63 -6.55
N LEU A 189 41.77 6.98 -5.61
CA LEU A 189 41.48 7.08 -4.17
C LEU A 189 41.61 8.50 -3.64
N LYS A 190 42.61 9.25 -4.11
CA LYS A 190 42.80 10.68 -3.74
C LYS A 190 41.68 11.58 -4.29
N ARG A 191 40.92 11.10 -5.28
CA ARG A 191 39.75 11.80 -5.86
C ARG A 191 38.43 11.15 -5.47
N ARG A 192 38.41 10.18 -4.55
CA ARG A 192 37.18 9.51 -4.09
C ARG A 192 36.11 10.51 -3.71
N GLU A 193 36.47 11.56 -2.98
CA GLU A 193 35.53 12.59 -2.51
C GLU A 193 34.81 13.27 -3.68
N ARG A 194 35.54 13.56 -4.77
CA ARG A 194 34.97 14.17 -5.97
C ARG A 194 34.14 13.19 -6.78
N LEU A 195 34.52 11.91 -6.80
CA LEU A 195 33.74 10.85 -7.44
C LEU A 195 32.42 10.64 -6.71
N PHE A 196 32.44 10.61 -5.38
CA PHE A 196 31.25 10.53 -4.55
C PHE A 196 30.33 11.73 -4.74
N GLN A 197 30.85 12.96 -4.72
CA GLN A 197 30.03 14.16 -5.00
C GLN A 197 29.42 14.15 -6.41
N ALA A 198 30.15 13.65 -7.41
CA ALA A 198 29.62 13.53 -8.77
C ALA A 198 28.55 12.44 -8.89
N LEU A 199 28.73 11.31 -8.19
CA LEU A 199 27.75 10.23 -8.09
C LEU A 199 26.49 10.69 -7.35
N GLU A 200 26.63 11.41 -6.24
CA GLU A 200 25.51 11.92 -5.45
C GLU A 200 24.61 12.83 -6.30
N GLY A 201 25.20 13.79 -7.01
CA GLY A 201 24.44 14.69 -7.90
C GLY A 201 23.81 13.98 -9.11
N GLN A 202 24.29 12.80 -9.49
CA GLN A 202 23.68 11.95 -10.53
C GLN A 202 22.56 11.08 -9.96
N LEU A 203 22.74 10.51 -8.76
CA LEU A 203 21.74 9.68 -8.08
C LEU A 203 20.52 10.51 -7.69
N GLU A 204 20.70 11.72 -7.15
CA GLU A 204 19.59 12.60 -6.78
C GLU A 204 18.69 12.96 -7.98
N LYS A 205 19.27 13.04 -9.18
CA LYS A 205 18.54 13.43 -10.40
C LYS A 205 17.92 12.27 -11.18
N ASN A 206 18.53 11.09 -11.10
CA ASN A 206 18.16 9.97 -11.97
C ASN A 206 17.58 8.76 -11.20
N LEU A 207 17.68 8.72 -9.87
CA LEU A 207 17.24 7.59 -9.07
C LEU A 207 15.81 7.78 -8.55
N ASP A 208 14.82 7.78 -9.46
CA ASP A 208 13.41 7.73 -9.07
C ASP A 208 12.97 6.28 -8.81
N VAL A 209 13.49 5.69 -7.74
CA VAL A 209 13.09 4.34 -7.31
C VAL A 209 11.60 4.31 -7.00
N SER A 210 11.07 5.39 -6.44
CA SER A 210 9.65 5.52 -6.11
C SER A 210 8.77 5.33 -7.34
N GLY A 211 9.07 6.05 -8.43
CA GLY A 211 8.35 5.94 -9.71
C GLY A 211 8.54 4.59 -10.40
N ILE A 212 9.72 3.97 -10.30
CA ILE A 212 9.96 2.61 -10.83
C ILE A 212 9.10 1.59 -10.09
N VAL A 213 9.06 1.65 -8.75
CA VAL A 213 8.25 0.76 -7.92
C VAL A 213 6.77 1.02 -8.14
N GLU A 214 6.32 2.27 -8.19
CA GLU A 214 4.92 2.61 -8.49
C GLU A 214 4.49 2.02 -9.84
N THR A 215 5.30 2.20 -10.89
CA THR A 215 5.00 1.68 -12.23
C THR A 215 4.94 0.15 -12.24
N LYS A 216 5.87 -0.52 -11.55
CA LYS A 216 5.88 -1.98 -11.42
C LYS A 216 4.67 -2.49 -10.64
N VAL A 217 4.29 -1.81 -9.56
CA VAL A 217 3.15 -2.21 -8.73
C VAL A 217 1.81 -1.95 -9.45
N ALA A 218 1.72 -0.84 -10.19
CA ALA A 218 0.56 -0.51 -11.01
C ALA A 218 0.41 -1.44 -12.22
N ALA A 219 1.51 -2.01 -12.72
CA ALA A 219 1.51 -2.98 -13.82
C ALA A 219 1.05 -4.39 -13.40
N PHE A 220 0.99 -4.69 -12.09
CA PHE A 220 0.47 -5.98 -11.65
C PHE A 220 -1.01 -6.12 -12.03
N PRO A 221 -1.41 -7.25 -12.65
CA PRO A 221 -2.82 -7.51 -12.87
C PRO A 221 -3.53 -7.67 -11.52
N SER A 222 -4.80 -7.25 -11.46
CA SER A 222 -5.59 -7.26 -10.22
C SER A 222 -5.63 -8.63 -9.51
N ARG A 223 -5.46 -9.73 -10.26
CA ARG A 223 -5.41 -11.11 -9.74
C ARG A 223 -4.11 -11.44 -9.00
N GLU A 224 -2.98 -10.91 -9.45
CA GLU A 224 -1.69 -11.14 -8.77
C GLU A 224 -1.63 -10.37 -7.46
N LEU A 225 -2.11 -9.12 -7.47
CA LEU A 225 -2.23 -8.34 -6.24
C LEU A 225 -3.19 -8.99 -5.24
N GLU A 226 -4.31 -9.55 -5.71
CA GLU A 226 -5.21 -10.36 -4.88
C GLU A 226 -4.48 -11.57 -4.29
N ALA A 227 -3.72 -12.33 -5.09
CA ALA A 227 -2.99 -13.50 -4.61
C ALA A 227 -1.94 -13.15 -3.55
N LEU A 228 -1.24 -12.04 -3.71
CA LEU A 228 -0.27 -11.54 -2.72
C LEU A 228 -0.96 -11.12 -1.42
N ILE A 229 -2.03 -10.31 -1.51
CA ILE A 229 -2.76 -9.83 -0.33
C ILE A 229 -3.44 -10.98 0.39
N LEU A 230 -4.14 -11.87 -0.34
CA LEU A 230 -4.76 -13.04 0.25
C LEU A 230 -3.71 -14.03 0.79
N GLY A 231 -2.55 -14.15 0.17
CA GLY A 231 -1.46 -14.98 0.68
C GLY A 231 -1.08 -14.61 2.11
N VAL A 232 -1.01 -13.32 2.42
CA VAL A 232 -0.68 -12.80 3.74
C VAL A 232 -1.90 -12.73 4.66
N ALA A 233 -3.03 -12.20 4.17
CA ALA A 233 -4.19 -11.86 4.99
C ALA A 233 -5.20 -12.99 5.18
N ARG A 234 -5.11 -14.12 4.46
CA ARG A 234 -6.14 -15.18 4.48
C ARG A 234 -6.40 -15.75 5.87
N ARG A 235 -5.39 -15.85 6.73
CA ARG A 235 -5.56 -16.31 8.12
C ARG A 235 -6.38 -15.31 8.93
N GLU A 236 -6.04 -14.03 8.82
CA GLU A 236 -6.74 -12.94 9.51
C GLU A 236 -8.18 -12.80 9.02
N LEU A 237 -8.41 -12.85 7.71
CA LEU A 237 -9.76 -12.77 7.13
C LEU A 237 -10.64 -13.95 7.56
N ARG A 238 -10.08 -15.17 7.65
CA ARG A 238 -10.81 -16.34 8.15
C ARG A 238 -11.17 -16.19 9.63
N ALA A 239 -10.33 -15.55 10.44
CA ALA A 239 -10.67 -15.27 11.83
C ALA A 239 -11.96 -14.42 11.91
N ILE A 240 -12.11 -13.43 11.04
CA ILE A 240 -13.31 -12.59 10.97
C ILE A 240 -14.55 -13.42 10.61
N GLU A 241 -14.44 -14.40 9.70
CA GLU A 241 -15.56 -15.29 9.35
C GLU A 241 -16.03 -16.13 10.55
N ILE A 242 -15.07 -16.62 11.34
CA ILE A 242 -15.33 -17.40 12.56
C ILE A 242 -15.97 -16.52 13.64
N TRP A 243 -15.44 -15.31 13.86
CA TRP A 243 -16.03 -14.35 14.79
C TRP A 243 -17.44 -13.93 14.36
N GLY A 244 -17.69 -13.78 13.06
CA GLY A 244 -19.03 -13.52 12.51
C GLY A 244 -20.01 -14.64 12.84
N ALA A 245 -19.59 -15.90 12.69
CA ALA A 245 -20.41 -17.06 13.07
C ALA A 245 -20.67 -17.11 14.59
N LEU A 246 -19.65 -16.85 15.40
CA LEU A 246 -19.76 -16.85 16.86
C LEU A 246 -20.69 -15.74 17.37
N LEU A 247 -20.53 -14.53 16.84
CA LEU A 247 -21.40 -13.40 17.18
C LEU A 247 -22.83 -13.66 16.73
N GLY A 248 -23.02 -14.22 15.53
CA GLY A 248 -24.32 -14.65 15.04
C GLY A 248 -25.00 -15.67 15.97
N ALA A 249 -24.26 -16.67 16.45
CA ALA A 249 -24.75 -17.61 17.45
C ALA A 249 -25.13 -16.92 18.77
N LEU A 250 -24.29 -16.00 19.25
CA LEU A 250 -24.53 -15.27 20.50
C LEU A 250 -25.79 -14.41 20.40
N ILE A 251 -25.98 -13.71 19.28
CA ILE A 251 -27.19 -12.91 19.02
C ILE A 251 -28.42 -13.83 18.96
N GLY A 252 -28.33 -14.97 18.28
CA GLY A 252 -29.43 -15.93 18.24
C GLY A 252 -29.77 -16.51 19.62
N LEU A 253 -28.77 -16.71 20.50
CA LEU A 253 -29.00 -17.13 21.89
C LEU A 253 -29.71 -16.04 22.69
N LEU A 254 -29.28 -14.79 22.54
CA LEU A 254 -29.94 -13.65 23.18
C LEU A 254 -31.39 -13.48 22.69
N GLN A 255 -31.63 -13.65 21.38
CA GLN A 255 -32.97 -13.61 20.80
C GLN A 255 -33.87 -14.72 21.36
N ALA A 256 -33.36 -15.95 21.51
CA ALA A 256 -34.09 -17.04 22.13
C ALA A 256 -34.43 -16.76 23.61
N GLY A 257 -33.47 -16.21 24.37
CA GLY A 257 -33.68 -15.82 25.76
C GLY A 257 -34.70 -14.68 25.92
N LEU A 258 -34.61 -13.64 25.08
CA LEU A 258 -35.56 -12.54 25.07
C LEU A 258 -36.98 -13.01 24.74
N LEU A 259 -37.12 -13.91 23.76
CA LEU A 259 -38.40 -14.52 23.39
C LEU A 259 -39.03 -15.27 24.57
N GLN A 260 -38.23 -15.90 25.44
CA GLN A 260 -38.73 -16.59 26.63
C GLN A 260 -39.13 -15.62 27.75
N VAL A 261 -38.41 -14.51 27.91
CA VAL A 261 -38.75 -13.48 28.92
C VAL A 261 -40.02 -12.70 28.56
N LEU A 262 -40.28 -12.51 27.25
CA LEU A 262 -41.44 -11.76 26.75
C LEU A 262 -42.73 -12.61 26.67
N ARG A 263 -42.62 -13.95 26.81
CA ARG A 263 -43.71 -14.91 26.72
C ARG A 263 -44.33 -15.20 28.08
#